data_AF-A0A966MLU4-F1
#
_entry.id   AF-A0A966MLU4-F1
#
_cell.length_a   1.000
_cell.length_b   1.000
_cell.length_c   1.000
_cell.angle_alpha   90.00
_cell.angle_beta   90.00
_cell.angle_gamma   90.00
#
_symmetry.space_group_name_H-M   'P 1'
#
loop_
_entity.id
_entity.type
_entity.pdbx_description
1 polymer ?
#
loop_
_entity_poly.entity_id
_entity_poly.type
_entity_poly.pdbx_seq_one_letter_code
_entity_poly.pdbx_strand_id
1 'polypeptide(L)'
;MIKNLLDALLGSTEHQLDDDDEKIALAALCVRVAKSDNDYASKEISVIDAELGQHFSLNMTDATKLRAEAEKLEQEAPDTVRFTRAIKEKIAIDKRRAVLEILWKITL
;
A
#
# COMPACT_ATOMS: atom_id res chain seq x y z
N MET A 1 -7.63 13.42 -3.77
CA MET A 1 -6.47 12.59 -3.40
C MET A 1 -6.42 11.33 -4.24
N ILE A 2 -7.25 10.30 -3.99
CA ILE A 2 -7.19 9.00 -4.68
C ILE A 2 -7.07 9.09 -6.23
N LYS A 3 -7.83 9.99 -6.86
CA LYS A 3 -7.78 10.18 -8.32
C LYS A 3 -6.43 10.74 -8.82
N ASN A 4 -5.82 11.66 -8.08
CA ASN A 4 -4.48 12.19 -8.39
C ASN A 4 -3.40 11.14 -8.15
N LEU A 5 -3.56 10.33 -7.10
CA LEU A 5 -2.69 9.19 -6.81
C LEU A 5 -2.74 8.14 -7.94
N LEU A 6 -3.94 7.80 -8.41
CA LEU A 6 -4.12 6.90 -9.57
C LEU A 6 -3.48 7.48 -10.83
N ASP A 7 -3.66 8.78 -11.10
CA ASP A 7 -3.03 9.43 -12.26
C ASP A 7 -1.49 9.46 -12.14
N ALA A 8 -0.94 9.66 -10.93
CA ALA A 8 0.49 9.61 -10.66
C ALA A 8 1.08 8.19 -10.76
N LEU A 9 0.31 7.16 -10.39
CA LEU A 9 0.74 5.76 -10.43
C LEU A 9 0.52 5.09 -11.80
N LEU A 10 -0.49 5.50 -12.56
CA LEU A 10 -0.87 4.86 -13.83
C LEU A 10 -0.45 5.68 -15.07
N GLY A 11 -0.15 6.97 -14.89
CA GLY A 11 0.34 7.88 -15.93
C GLY A 11 1.86 7.89 -16.12
N SER A 12 2.33 8.59 -17.15
CA SER A 12 3.76 8.81 -17.45
C SER A 12 4.34 10.08 -16.79
N THR A 13 3.68 10.63 -15.78
CA THR A 13 4.00 11.94 -15.21
C THR A 13 5.13 11.85 -14.19
N GLU A 14 6.11 12.74 -14.29
CA GLU A 14 7.23 12.93 -13.35
C GLU A 14 6.78 13.44 -11.96
N HIS A 15 5.54 13.16 -11.54
CA HIS A 15 5.05 13.62 -10.25
C HIS A 15 5.64 12.73 -9.15
N GLN A 16 6.51 13.29 -8.31
CA GLN A 16 6.88 12.62 -7.06
C GLN A 16 5.60 12.44 -6.24
N LEU A 17 5.39 11.23 -5.71
CA LEU A 17 4.31 11.00 -4.76
C LEU A 17 4.61 11.88 -3.54
N ASP A 18 3.60 12.58 -3.04
CA ASP A 18 3.71 13.20 -1.73
C ASP A 18 3.73 12.10 -0.64
N ASP A 19 4.10 12.47 0.59
CA ASP A 19 4.26 11.51 1.68
C ASP A 19 2.97 10.72 1.98
N ASP A 20 1.80 11.30 1.69
CA ASP A 20 0.50 10.65 1.91
C ASP A 20 0.14 9.69 0.76
N ASP A 21 0.44 10.08 -0.48
CA ASP A 21 0.35 9.21 -1.65
C ASP A 21 1.28 7.98 -1.52
N GLU A 22 2.49 8.14 -0.97
CA GLU A 22 3.41 7.03 -0.68
C GLU A 22 2.82 6.06 0.35
N LYS A 23 2.22 6.58 1.43
CA LYS A 23 1.57 5.77 2.48
C LYS A 23 0.41 4.95 1.93
N ILE A 24 -0.47 5.59 1.17
CA ILE A 24 -1.66 4.92 0.61
C ILE A 24 -1.24 3.88 -0.42
N ALA A 25 -0.27 4.18 -1.28
CA ALA A 25 0.24 3.23 -2.27
C ALA A 25 0.86 1.98 -1.62
N LEU A 26 1.63 2.17 -0.55
CA LEU A 26 2.21 1.08 0.23
C LEU A 26 1.17 0.22 0.94
N ALA A 27 0.19 0.85 1.58
CA ALA A 27 -0.91 0.16 2.21
C ALA A 27 -1.72 -0.65 1.18
N ALA A 28 -1.97 -0.10 -0.01
CA ALA A 28 -2.69 -0.79 -1.08
C ALA A 28 -1.90 -1.99 -1.66
N LEU A 29 -0.57 -1.93 -1.68
CA LEU A 29 0.25 -3.09 -2.00
C LEU A 29 0.11 -4.21 -0.96
N CYS A 30 0.09 -3.86 0.34
CA CYS A 30 -0.09 -4.82 1.42
C CYS A 30 -1.45 -5.51 1.33
N VAL A 31 -2.52 -4.74 1.11
CA VAL A 31 -3.89 -5.26 0.90
C VAL A 31 -3.95 -6.17 -0.32
N ARG A 32 -3.29 -5.81 -1.42
CA ARG A 32 -3.27 -6.64 -2.63
C ARG A 32 -2.55 -7.98 -2.40
N VAL A 33 -1.45 -7.99 -1.65
CA VAL A 33 -0.74 -9.23 -1.32
C VAL A 33 -1.58 -10.13 -0.41
N ALA A 34 -2.23 -9.57 0.61
CA ALA A 34 -3.16 -10.32 1.46
C ALA A 34 -4.32 -10.91 0.65
N LYS A 35 -4.87 -10.17 -0.31
CA LYS A 35 -5.97 -10.67 -1.17
C LYS A 35 -5.51 -11.66 -2.24
N SER A 36 -4.20 -11.88 -2.43
CA SER A 36 -3.67 -12.66 -3.55
C SER A 36 -3.93 -14.17 -3.42
N ASP A 37 -4.13 -14.69 -2.20
CA ASP A 37 -4.48 -16.09 -1.96
C ASP A 37 -6.01 -16.32 -1.96
N ASN A 38 -6.78 -15.27 -2.23
CA ASN A 38 -8.24 -15.24 -2.28
C ASN A 38 -8.92 -15.52 -0.92
N ASP A 39 -8.18 -15.44 0.20
CA ASP A 39 -8.68 -15.59 1.57
C ASP A 39 -8.26 -14.39 2.43
N TYR A 40 -8.90 -13.25 2.20
CA TYR A 40 -8.63 -12.04 2.98
C TYR A 40 -9.17 -12.17 4.42
N ALA A 41 -8.33 -12.68 5.32
CA ALA A 41 -8.72 -13.07 6.66
C ALA A 41 -8.57 -11.92 7.67
N SER A 42 -9.35 -11.96 8.76
CA SER A 42 -9.26 -10.97 9.85
C SER A 42 -7.88 -10.92 10.51
N LYS A 43 -7.10 -12.02 10.42
CA LYS A 43 -5.69 -12.08 10.86
C LYS A 43 -4.82 -11.14 10.03
N GLU A 44 -4.93 -11.19 8.71
CA GLU A 44 -4.15 -10.35 7.80
C GLU A 44 -4.49 -8.87 7.96
N ILE A 45 -5.78 -8.56 8.12
CA ILE A 45 -6.25 -7.20 8.43
C ILE A 45 -5.56 -6.65 9.67
N SER A 46 -5.48 -7.47 10.73
CA SER A 46 -4.85 -7.07 11.99
C SER A 46 -3.34 -6.90 11.86
N VAL A 47 -2.68 -7.75 11.07
CA VAL A 47 -1.25 -7.64 10.76
C VAL A 47 -0.97 -6.37 9.95
N ILE A 48 -1.78 -6.09 8.92
CA ILE A 48 -1.66 -4.87 8.11
C ILE A 48 -1.81 -3.63 8.98
N ASP A 49 -2.87 -3.53 9.80
CA ASP A 49 -3.09 -2.36 10.66
C ASP A 49 -1.94 -2.18 11.66
N ALA A 50 -1.41 -3.27 12.23
CA ALA A 50 -0.28 -3.22 13.17
C ALA A 50 1.05 -2.82 12.50
N GLU A 51 1.33 -3.33 11.31
CA GLU A 51 2.55 -2.99 10.57
C GLU A 51 2.47 -1.56 10.00
N LEU A 52 1.31 -1.11 9.50
CA LEU A 52 1.10 0.29 9.08
C LEU A 52 1.27 1.26 10.26
N GLY A 53 0.72 0.91 11.42
CA GLY A 53 0.88 1.67 12.66
C GLY A 53 2.35 1.82 13.06
N GLN A 54 3.12 0.72 13.04
CA GLN A 54 4.55 0.75 13.37
C GLN A 54 5.37 1.49 12.31
N HIS A 55 5.12 1.23 11.02
CA HIS A 55 5.95 1.74 9.92
C HIS A 55 5.78 3.25 9.73
N PHE A 56 4.56 3.77 9.91
CA PHE A 56 4.25 5.20 9.74
C PHE A 56 4.07 5.95 11.06
N SER A 57 4.34 5.30 12.21
CA SER A 57 4.11 5.87 13.54
C SER A 57 2.67 6.40 13.73
N LEU A 58 1.69 5.63 13.23
CA LEU A 58 0.27 5.96 13.29
C LEU A 58 -0.41 5.28 14.48
N ASN A 59 -1.47 5.90 15.00
CA ASN A 59 -2.38 5.21 15.93
C ASN A 59 -3.23 4.17 15.17
N MET A 60 -3.84 3.24 15.92
CA MET A 60 -4.65 2.18 15.33
C MET A 60 -5.80 2.70 14.45
N THR A 61 -6.43 3.80 14.85
CA THR A 61 -7.55 4.40 14.10
C THR A 61 -7.11 4.92 12.75
N ASP A 62 -5.96 5.59 12.67
CA ASP A 62 -5.42 6.14 11.44
C ASP A 62 -4.81 5.06 10.55
N ALA A 63 -4.23 4.01 11.13
CA ALA A 63 -3.82 2.81 10.39
C ALA A 63 -5.02 2.11 9.72
N THR A 64 -6.11 1.91 10.46
CA THR A 64 -7.35 1.33 9.91
C THR A 64 -7.96 2.22 8.81
N LYS A 65 -7.95 3.55 8.96
CA LYS A 65 -8.40 4.47 7.90
C LYS A 65 -7.53 4.35 6.66
N LEU A 66 -6.20 4.34 6.83
CA LEU A 66 -5.25 4.19 5.74
C LEU A 66 -5.47 2.87 4.99
N ARG A 67 -5.69 1.77 5.71
CA ARG A 67 -6.08 0.48 5.11
C ARG A 67 -7.39 0.57 4.33
N ALA A 68 -8.41 1.22 4.87
CA ALA A 68 -9.70 1.37 4.18
C ALA A 68 -9.59 2.20 2.88
N GLU A 69 -8.74 3.23 2.86
CA GLU A 69 -8.44 3.98 1.64
C GLU A 69 -7.64 3.14 0.64
N ALA A 70 -6.67 2.38 1.13
CA ALA A 70 -5.90 1.42 0.34
C ALA A 70 -6.78 0.33 -0.30
N GLU A 71 -7.78 -0.19 0.42
CA GLU A 71 -8.74 -1.16 -0.11
C GLU A 71 -9.57 -0.58 -1.27
N LYS A 72 -9.97 0.69 -1.18
CA LYS A 72 -10.64 1.39 -2.28
C LYS A 72 -9.71 1.58 -3.48
N LEU A 73 -8.47 2.01 -3.23
CA LEU A 73 -7.47 2.18 -4.29
C LEU A 73 -7.19 0.85 -5.01
N GLU A 74 -7.08 -0.25 -4.25
CA GLU A 74 -6.89 -1.59 -4.78
C GLU A 74 -8.05 -2.01 -5.69
N GLN A 75 -9.30 -1.75 -5.27
CA GLN A 75 -10.49 -2.01 -6.09
C GLN A 75 -10.56 -1.14 -7.36
N GLU A 76 -10.09 0.11 -7.28
CA GLU A 76 -10.11 1.07 -8.40
C GLU A 76 -8.93 0.90 -9.37
N ALA A 77 -7.85 0.19 -8.99
CA ALA A 77 -6.64 0.00 -9.77
C ALA A 77 -6.50 -1.41 -10.37
N PRO A 78 -7.08 -1.70 -11.56
CA PRO A 78 -7.10 -3.05 -12.14
C PRO A 78 -5.74 -3.56 -12.67
N ASP A 79 -4.73 -2.70 -12.86
CA ASP A 79 -3.44 -3.10 -13.47
C ASP A 79 -2.30 -3.21 -12.43
N THR A 80 -2.08 -4.44 -11.93
CA THR A 80 -1.06 -4.77 -10.93
C THR A 80 0.37 -4.50 -11.40
N VAL A 81 0.66 -4.58 -12.70
CA VAL A 81 2.02 -4.37 -13.21
C VAL A 81 2.38 -2.90 -13.21
N ARG A 82 1.44 -2.02 -13.60
CA ARG A 82 1.67 -0.57 -13.57
C ARG A 82 1.72 -0.05 -12.13
N PHE A 83 0.84 -0.56 -11.28
CA PHE A 83 0.80 -0.23 -9.86
C PHE A 83 2.11 -0.59 -9.12
N THR A 84 2.58 -1.83 -9.24
CA THR A 84 3.82 -2.27 -8.59
C THR A 84 5.06 -1.61 -9.18
N ARG A 85 5.06 -1.28 -10.48
CA ARG A 85 6.15 -0.54 -11.12
C ARG A 85 6.23 0.90 -10.61
N ALA A 86 5.11 1.61 -10.49
CA ALA A 86 5.09 2.97 -9.98
C ALA A 86 5.53 3.04 -8.51
N ILE A 87 5.08 2.10 -7.68
CA ILE A 87 5.55 1.95 -6.30
C ILE A 87 7.06 1.71 -6.27
N LYS A 88 7.57 0.78 -7.09
CA LYS A 88 9.01 0.49 -7.18
C LYS A 88 9.81 1.70 -7.65
N GLU A 89 9.32 2.48 -8.59
CA GLU A 89 10.02 3.66 -9.14
C GLU A 89 10.03 4.84 -8.16
N LYS A 90 9.02 4.97 -7.29
CA LYS A 90 8.87 6.12 -6.38
C LYS A 90 9.41 5.87 -4.97
N ILE A 91 9.50 4.61 -4.52
CA ILE A 91 10.05 4.28 -3.20
C ILE A 91 11.57 4.23 -3.24
N ALA A 92 12.19 5.00 -2.34
CA ALA A 92 13.64 4.99 -2.09
C ALA A 92 14.13 3.59 -1.72
N ILE A 93 15.30 3.20 -2.23
CA ILE A 93 15.87 1.85 -2.04
C ILE A 93 15.91 1.43 -0.57
N ASP A 94 16.19 2.37 0.33
CA ASP A 94 16.31 2.16 1.79
C ASP A 94 14.96 1.79 2.44
N LYS A 95 13.85 2.30 1.90
CA LYS A 95 12.49 1.99 2.38
C LYS A 95 11.98 0.65 1.85
N ARG A 96 12.49 0.18 0.69
CA ARG A 96 12.00 -1.07 0.05
C ARG A 96 12.20 -2.32 0.90
N ARG A 97 13.26 -2.36 1.72
CA ARG A 97 13.50 -3.50 2.60
C ARG A 97 12.39 -3.67 3.64
N ALA A 98 12.01 -2.59 4.31
CA ALA A 98 10.95 -2.63 5.31
C ALA A 98 9.61 -3.04 4.67
N VAL A 99 9.34 -2.57 3.46
CA VAL A 99 8.15 -2.98 2.69
C VAL A 99 8.16 -4.48 2.43
N LEU A 100 9.28 -5.06 1.98
CA LEU A 100 9.39 -6.50 1.76
C LEU A 100 9.21 -7.31 3.06
N GLU A 101 9.73 -6.82 4.19
CA GLU A 101 9.55 -7.45 5.50
C GLU A 101 8.07 -7.43 5.94
N ILE A 102 7.35 -6.33 5.71
CA ILE A 102 5.91 -6.23 5.96
C ILE A 102 5.14 -7.22 5.08
N LEU A 103 5.45 -7.27 3.78
CA LEU A 103 4.79 -8.21 2.85
C LEU A 103 5.00 -9.67 3.27
N TRP A 104 6.20 -10.02 3.71
CA TRP A 104 6.50 -11.38 4.18
C TRP A 104 5.72 -11.77 5.44
N LYS A 105 5.51 -10.83 6.37
CA LYS A 105 4.72 -11.07 7.59
C LYS A 105 3.24 -11.26 7.31
N ILE A 106 2.70 -10.64 6.27
CA ILE A 106 1.29 -10.75 5.89
C ILE A 106 0.99 -12.16 5.36
N THR A 107 1.90 -12.74 4.57
CA THR A 107 1.71 -14.07 3.95
C THR A 107 1.99 -15.27 4.87
N LEU A 108 2.28 -15.04 6.16
CA LEU A 108 2.67 -16.07 7.16
C LEU A 108 1.62 -16.24 8.28
#